data_AF-A0A316K732-F1
#
_entry.id   AF-A0A316K732-F1
#
_cell.length_a   1.000
_cell.length_b   1.000
_cell.length_c   1.000
_cell.angle_alpha   90.00
_cell.angle_beta   90.00
_cell.angle_gamma   90.00
#
_symmetry.space_group_name_H-M   'P 1'
#
loop_
_entity.id
_entity.type
_entity.pdbx_description
1 polymer ?
#
loop_
_entity_poly.entity_id
_entity_poly.type
_entity_poly.pdbx_seq_one_letter_code
_entity_poly.pdbx_strand_id
1 'polypeptide(L)'
;MRRCRQPGRSSDLHRAVVADVRADAQAEALDRLQEKGLLQEAELEWVRRGRNKAGRGPRKGEAGVYGKATGFETMVGWLFLQNPSRLAQLLAELEDADR
;
A
#
# COMPACT_ATOMS: atom_id res chain seq x y z
N MET A 1 -17.48 -31.86 7.04
CA MET A 1 -16.00 -31.76 7.16
C MET A 1 -15.34 -32.47 5.98
N ARG A 2 -14.84 -31.73 4.97
CA ARG A 2 -13.97 -32.27 3.91
C ARG A 2 -12.63 -31.53 3.99
N ARG A 3 -11.56 -32.32 4.03
CA ARG A 3 -10.20 -31.92 4.40
C ARG A 3 -9.52 -31.07 3.33
N CYS A 4 -8.70 -30.14 3.81
CA CYS A 4 -7.62 -29.49 3.07
C CYS A 4 -6.69 -30.54 2.41
N ARG A 5 -6.23 -30.26 1.18
CA ARG A 5 -4.88 -30.61 0.69
C ARG A 5 -4.71 -30.14 -0.76
N GLN A 6 -4.31 -28.89 -0.92
CA GLN A 6 -3.30 -28.59 -1.93
C GLN A 6 -2.13 -27.98 -1.18
N PRO A 7 -0.91 -28.55 -1.28
CA PRO A 7 0.27 -27.80 -0.88
C PRO A 7 0.39 -26.69 -1.92
N GLY A 8 0.02 -25.45 -1.57
CA GLY A 8 0.53 -24.31 -2.32
C GLY A 8 2.04 -24.49 -2.38
N ARG A 9 2.64 -24.49 -3.58
CA ARG A 9 4.09 -24.64 -3.70
C ARG A 9 4.70 -23.63 -2.75
N SER A 10 5.74 -24.00 -2.00
CA SER A 10 6.39 -23.11 -1.02
C SER A 10 6.71 -21.72 -1.63
N SER A 11 6.95 -21.66 -2.94
CA SER A 11 7.07 -20.44 -3.75
C SER A 11 5.84 -19.52 -3.74
N ASP A 12 4.63 -20.08 -3.85
CA ASP A 12 3.37 -19.31 -3.89
C ASP A 12 3.03 -18.75 -2.51
N LEU A 13 3.30 -19.53 -1.46
CA LEU A 13 3.16 -19.07 -0.08
C LEU A 13 4.18 -17.98 0.25
N HIS A 14 5.44 -18.16 -0.14
CA HIS A 14 6.49 -17.16 0.05
C HIS A 14 6.17 -15.87 -0.71
N ARG A 15 5.71 -15.96 -1.97
CA ARG A 15 5.30 -14.81 -2.77
C ARG A 15 4.12 -14.07 -2.13
N ALA A 16 3.14 -14.79 -1.61
CA ALA A 16 2.02 -14.19 -0.89
C ALA A 16 2.50 -13.45 0.37
N VAL A 17 3.34 -14.08 1.21
CA VAL A 17 3.90 -13.44 2.41
C VAL A 17 4.73 -12.21 2.08
N VAL A 18 5.55 -12.26 1.03
CA VAL A 18 6.33 -11.08 0.58
C VAL A 18 5.42 -9.96 0.08
N ALA A 19 4.33 -10.29 -0.62
CA ALA A 19 3.35 -9.31 -1.05
C ALA A 19 2.60 -8.68 0.13
N ASP A 20 2.22 -9.49 1.12
CA ASP A 20 1.55 -9.03 2.34
C ASP A 20 2.46 -8.07 3.12
N VAL A 21 3.72 -8.46 3.39
CA VAL A 21 4.70 -7.61 4.10
C VAL A 21 4.96 -6.29 3.36
N ARG A 22 4.95 -6.30 2.03
CA ARG A 22 5.07 -5.08 1.23
C ARG A 22 3.83 -4.19 1.35
N ALA A 23 2.64 -4.79 1.32
CA ALA A 23 1.39 -4.06 1.49
C ALA A 23 1.30 -3.44 2.90
N ASP A 24 1.73 -4.16 3.93
CA ASP A 24 1.82 -3.64 5.30
C ASP A 24 2.73 -2.41 5.37
N ALA A 25 3.95 -2.50 4.83
CA ALA A 25 4.90 -1.38 4.80
C ALA A 25 4.36 -0.16 4.02
N GLN A 26 3.70 -0.39 2.87
CA GLN A 26 3.08 0.68 2.08
C GLN A 26 1.88 1.32 2.81
N ALA A 27 1.08 0.52 3.52
CA ALA A 27 -0.03 1.02 4.31
C ALA A 27 0.46 1.88 5.49
N GLU A 28 1.53 1.45 6.16
CA GLU A 28 2.17 2.21 7.24
C GLU A 28 2.77 3.52 6.73
N ALA A 29 3.46 3.50 5.58
CA ALA A 29 3.99 4.70 4.96
C ALA A 29 2.88 5.73 4.67
N LEU A 30 1.73 5.29 4.16
CA LEU A 30 0.58 6.15 3.94
C LEU A 30 0.04 6.74 5.25
N ASP A 31 -0.12 5.91 6.28
CA ASP A 31 -0.62 6.34 7.59
C ASP A 31 0.30 7.43 8.19
N ARG A 32 1.62 7.23 8.14
CA ARG A 32 2.60 8.23 8.62
C ARG A 32 2.49 9.57 7.88
N LEU A 33 2.35 9.55 6.55
CA LEU A 33 2.18 10.79 5.77
C LEU A 33 0.88 11.52 6.13
N GLN A 34 -0.20 10.77 6.42
CA GLN A 34 -1.48 11.33 6.85
C GLN A 34 -1.42 11.90 8.27
N GLU A 35 -0.79 11.20 9.20
CA GLU A 35 -0.60 11.63 10.59
C GLU A 35 0.23 12.92 10.67
N LYS A 36 1.28 13.04 9.84
CA LYS A 36 2.07 14.27 9.72
C LYS A 36 1.32 15.40 8.99
N GLY A 37 0.13 15.15 8.43
CA GLY A 37 -0.63 16.14 7.66
C GLY A 37 0.07 16.60 6.38
N LEU A 38 0.97 15.77 5.82
CA LEU A 38 1.78 16.15 4.67
C LEU A 38 1.03 16.07 3.35
N LEU A 39 -0.07 15.32 3.28
CA LEU A 39 -0.80 15.10 2.04
C LEU A 39 -1.81 16.21 1.76
N GLN A 40 -1.83 16.67 0.52
CA GLN A 40 -2.80 17.63 -0.01
C GLN A 40 -4.10 16.92 -0.42
N GLU A 41 -5.20 17.68 -0.55
CA GLU A 41 -6.51 17.11 -0.92
C GLU A 41 -6.49 16.31 -2.23
N ALA A 42 -5.78 16.80 -3.25
CA ALA A 42 -5.65 16.11 -4.53
C ALA A 42 -4.94 14.75 -4.37
N GLU A 43 -3.90 14.69 -3.53
CA GLU A 43 -3.14 13.47 -3.24
C GLU A 43 -4.02 12.46 -2.49
N LEU A 44 -4.77 12.94 -1.47
CA LEU A 44 -5.75 12.15 -0.73
C LEU A 44 -6.89 11.61 -1.61
N GLU A 45 -7.30 12.36 -2.63
CA GLU A 45 -8.31 11.90 -3.57
C GLU A 45 -7.81 10.68 -4.36
N TRP A 46 -6.57 10.70 -4.83
CA TRP A 46 -5.96 9.57 -5.52
C TRP A 46 -5.79 8.36 -4.61
N VAL A 47 -5.39 8.57 -3.36
CA VAL A 47 -5.38 7.51 -2.33
C VAL A 47 -6.77 6.88 -2.19
N ARG A 48 -7.82 7.70 -2.05
CA ARG A 48 -9.20 7.21 -1.89
C ARG A 48 -9.66 6.43 -3.13
N ARG A 49 -9.34 6.93 -4.33
CA ARG A 49 -9.66 6.25 -5.59
C ARG A 49 -8.98 4.89 -5.68
N GLY A 50 -7.69 4.80 -5.35
CA GLY A 50 -6.94 3.54 -5.34
C GLY A 50 -7.51 2.54 -4.32
N ARG A 51 -7.73 2.99 -3.08
CA ARG A 51 -8.31 2.17 -2.00
C ARG A 51 -9.66 1.57 -2.38
N ASN A 52 -10.54 2.36 -2.99
CA ASN A 52 -11.87 1.89 -3.39
C ASN A 52 -11.82 0.87 -4.55
N LYS A 53 -10.71 0.80 -5.30
CA LYS A 53 -10.49 -0.17 -6.39
C LYS A 53 -9.72 -1.42 -5.96
N ALA A 54 -9.12 -1.43 -4.77
CA ALA A 54 -8.19 -2.45 -4.31
C ALA A 54 -8.76 -3.87 -4.12
N GLY A 55 -10.08 -4.05 -4.20
CA GLY A 55 -10.71 -5.36 -3.98
C GLY A 55 -10.54 -5.87 -2.55
N ARG A 56 -10.62 -7.20 -2.36
CA ARG A 56 -10.62 -7.83 -1.02
C ARG A 56 -9.25 -8.27 -0.49
N GLY A 57 -8.17 -8.05 -1.24
CA GLY A 57 -6.84 -8.56 -0.89
C GLY A 57 -6.73 -10.10 -0.95
N PRO A 58 -5.53 -10.66 -0.68
CA PRO A 58 -5.26 -12.09 -0.78
C PRO A 58 -5.86 -12.92 0.37
N ARG A 59 -6.11 -12.33 1.54
CA ARG A 59 -6.73 -12.99 2.70
C ARG A 59 -7.94 -12.23 3.24
N LYS A 60 -8.86 -13.00 3.83
CA LYS A 60 -10.06 -12.48 4.48
C LYS A 60 -9.67 -11.77 5.79
N GLY A 61 -9.84 -10.46 5.84
CA GLY A 61 -9.53 -9.63 7.01
C GLY A 61 -8.51 -8.52 6.73
N GLU A 62 -7.73 -8.65 5.65
CA GLU A 62 -6.64 -7.72 5.30
C GLU A 62 -7.05 -6.67 4.25
N ALA A 63 -8.33 -6.62 3.89
CA ALA A 63 -8.85 -5.71 2.87
C ALA A 63 -8.55 -4.22 3.19
N GLY A 64 -8.43 -3.87 4.47
CA GLY A 64 -8.03 -2.53 4.90
C GLY A 64 -6.59 -2.19 4.52
N VAL A 65 -5.63 -3.04 4.90
CA VAL A 65 -4.20 -2.89 4.59
C VAL A 65 -4.00 -2.88 3.08
N TYR A 66 -4.56 -3.87 2.39
CA TYR A 66 -4.44 -3.97 0.93
C TYR A 66 -5.05 -2.76 0.21
N GLY A 67 -6.15 -2.24 0.74
CA GLY A 67 -6.76 -0.99 0.29
C GLY A 67 -5.85 0.22 0.47
N LYS A 68 -5.24 0.38 1.64
CA LYS A 68 -4.30 1.47 1.92
C LYS A 68 -3.08 1.39 1.01
N ALA A 69 -2.46 0.21 0.90
CA ALA A 69 -1.33 -0.07 0.02
C ALA A 69 -1.64 0.31 -1.44
N THR A 70 -2.77 -0.16 -1.98
CA THR A 70 -3.19 0.18 -3.35
C THR A 70 -3.45 1.68 -3.52
N GLY A 71 -4.02 2.32 -2.49
CA GLY A 71 -4.20 3.78 -2.44
C GLY A 71 -2.87 4.53 -2.53
N PHE A 72 -1.89 4.11 -1.73
CA PHE A 72 -0.53 4.65 -1.73
C PHE A 72 0.14 4.49 -3.10
N GLU A 73 0.12 3.29 -3.69
CA GLU A 73 0.68 3.03 -5.03
C GLU A 73 0.03 3.90 -6.10
N THR A 74 -1.29 4.10 -6.02
CA THR A 74 -2.03 4.96 -6.96
C THR A 74 -1.58 6.41 -6.87
N MET A 75 -1.44 6.93 -5.65
CA MET A 75 -0.94 8.29 -5.41
C MET A 75 0.50 8.46 -5.90
N VAL A 76 1.39 7.50 -5.59
CA VAL A 76 2.78 7.50 -6.04
C VAL A 76 2.86 7.48 -7.56
N GLY A 77 2.10 6.60 -8.22
CA GLY A 77 2.06 6.51 -9.68
C GLY A 77 1.56 7.80 -10.33
N TRP A 78 0.54 8.43 -9.76
CA TRP A 78 0.06 9.72 -10.25
C TRP A 78 1.08 10.84 -10.07
N LEU A 79 1.71 10.95 -8.89
CA LEU A 79 2.76 11.94 -8.62
C LEU A 79 3.99 11.72 -9.49
N PHE A 80 4.37 10.48 -9.77
CA PHE A 80 5.48 10.17 -10.68
C PHE A 80 5.25 10.73 -12.09
N LEU A 81 4.01 10.72 -12.58
CA LEU A 81 3.67 11.25 -13.90
C LEU A 81 3.48 12.78 -13.89
N GLN A 82 2.90 13.33 -12.84
CA GLN A 82 2.46 14.72 -12.81
C GLN A 82 3.42 15.67 -12.07
N ASN A 83 4.06 15.22 -11.01
CA ASN A 83 4.91 16.04 -10.15
C ASN A 83 6.00 15.21 -9.43
N PRO A 84 7.05 14.77 -10.16
CA PRO A 84 8.13 13.97 -9.59
C PRO A 84 8.85 14.64 -8.41
N SER A 85 8.96 15.97 -8.43
CA SER A 85 9.58 16.73 -7.34
C SER A 85 8.79 16.61 -6.04
N ARG A 86 7.46 16.65 -6.11
CA ARG A 86 6.59 16.43 -4.95
C ARG A 86 6.68 15.00 -4.45
N LEU A 87 6.75 14.02 -5.35
CA LEU A 87 7.00 12.62 -4.97
C LEU A 87 8.31 12.49 -4.19
N ALA A 88 9.40 13.07 -4.69
CA ALA A 88 10.70 13.01 -4.02
C ALA A 88 10.67 13.62 -2.61
N GLN A 89 9.94 14.72 -2.41
CA GLN A 89 9.74 15.31 -1.08
C GLN A 89 9.04 14.35 -0.12
N LEU A 90 7.94 13.73 -0.55
CA LEU A 90 7.20 12.79 0.31
C LEU A 90 8.02 11.54 0.64
N LEU A 91 8.86 11.07 -0.28
CA LEU A 91 9.75 9.92 -0.04
C LEU A 91 10.87 10.28 0.94
N ALA A 92 11.48 11.47 0.82
CA ALA A 92 12.49 11.93 1.78
C ALA A 92 11.93 12.02 3.21
N GLU A 93 10.70 12.51 3.36
CA GLU A 93 10.00 12.58 4.66
C GLU A 93 9.71 11.21 5.31
N LEU A 94 9.66 10.15 4.50
CA LEU A 94 9.54 8.77 4.97
C LEU A 94 10.90 8.19 5.37
N GLU A 95 11.96 8.45 4.60
CA GLU A 95 13.33 8.01 4.92
C GLU A 95 13.83 8.63 6.23
N ASP A 96 13.57 9.91 6.46
CA ASP A 96 13.95 10.59 7.71
C ASP A 96 13.17 10.08 8.93
N ALA A 97 12.02 9.45 8.73
CA ALA A 97 11.22 8.87 9.82
C ALA A 97 11.70 7.47 10.27
N ASP A 98 12.49 6.78 9.44
CA ASP A 98 13.06 5.46 9.74
C ASP A 98 14.45 5.54 10.41
N ARG A 99 14.94 6.76 10.66
CA ARG A 99 16.24 7.04 11.28
C ARG A 99 16.12 7.41 12.75
#